data_AF-A0A523MF38-F1
#
_entry.id   AF-A0A523MF38-F1
#
_cell.length_a   1.000
_cell.length_b   1.000
_cell.length_c   1.000
_cell.angle_alpha   90.00
_cell.angle_beta   90.00
_cell.angle_gamma   90.00
#
_symmetry.space_group_name_H-M   'P 1'
#
loop_
_entity.id
_entity.type
_entity.pdbx_description
1 polymer ?
#
loop_
_entity_poly.entity_id
_entity_poly.type
_entity_poly.pdbx_seq_one_letter_code
_entity_poly.pdbx_strand_id
1 'polypeptide(L)'
;MAFLTELEAVIRSRRTATGAKSYTKTLFNRGTPYIAQKVGEEAVELVIAAVQGDKARIVSEAADLMYHLLVLLEANDLSLADLASELAARHN
;
A
#
# COMPACT_ATOMS: atom_id res chain seq x y z
N MET A 1 -5.66 -1.31 13.94
CA MET A 1 -4.68 -0.24 13.66
C MET A 1 -3.25 -0.65 13.99
N ALA A 2 -2.96 -1.28 15.15
CA ALA A 2 -1.61 -1.72 15.52
C ALA A 2 -0.84 -2.43 14.38
N PHE A 3 -1.47 -3.39 13.70
CA PHE A 3 -0.83 -4.12 12.60
C PHE A 3 -0.48 -3.24 11.38
N LEU A 4 -1.28 -2.23 11.02
CA LEU A 4 -0.95 -1.37 9.86
C LEU A 4 0.26 -0.50 10.15
N THR A 5 0.41 -0.04 11.39
CA THR A 5 1.61 0.68 11.85
C THR A 5 2.83 -0.24 11.89
N GLU A 6 2.68 -1.49 12.34
CA GLU A 6 3.76 -2.50 12.27
C GLU A 6 4.16 -2.78 10.82
N LEU A 7 3.19 -2.92 9.92
CA LEU A 7 3.42 -3.14 8.49
C LEU A 7 4.15 -1.95 7.85
N GLU A 8 3.75 -0.72 8.16
CA GLU A 8 4.47 0.49 7.73
C GLU A 8 5.94 0.45 8.18
N ALA A 9 6.20 0.10 9.45
CA ALA A 9 7.57 -0.01 9.97
C ALA A 9 8.40 -1.08 9.22
N VAL A 10 7.78 -2.22 8.88
CA VAL A 10 8.42 -3.26 8.05
C VAL A 10 8.68 -2.78 6.63
N ILE A 11 7.77 -2.02 6.02
CA ILE A 11 7.95 -1.45 4.69
C ILE A 11 9.13 -0.47 4.69
N ARG A 12 9.18 0.43 5.67
CA ARG A 12 10.28 1.38 5.86
C ARG A 12 11.62 0.69 6.05
N SER A 13 11.68 -0.35 6.88
CA SER A 13 12.93 -1.10 7.08
C SER A 13 13.41 -1.78 5.80
N ARG A 14 12.49 -2.23 4.93
CA ARG A 14 12.82 -2.83 3.64
C ARG A 14 13.27 -1.82 2.59
N ARG A 15 12.84 -0.55 2.67
CA ARG A 15 13.33 0.53 1.80
C ARG A 15 14.84 0.69 1.92
N THR A 16 15.35 0.71 3.16
CA THR A 16 16.77 0.96 3.47
C THR A 16 17.64 -0.29 3.52
N ALA A 17 17.05 -1.49 3.63
CA ALA A 17 17.78 -2.75 3.69
C ALA A 17 18.70 -2.97 2.46
N THR A 18 19.94 -3.38 2.71
CA THR A 18 20.93 -3.77 1.69
C THR A 18 20.94 -5.28 1.51
N GLY A 19 20.95 -5.77 0.27
CA GLY A 19 21.13 -7.21 -0.03
C GLY A 19 19.93 -8.12 0.24
N ALA A 20 18.83 -7.61 0.80
CA ALA A 20 17.62 -8.39 1.04
C ALA A 20 16.82 -8.61 -0.26
N LYS A 21 16.65 -9.87 -0.67
CA LYS A 21 15.65 -10.25 -1.67
C LYS A 21 14.26 -10.21 -1.02
N SER A 22 13.59 -9.08 -1.10
CA SER A 22 12.19 -8.95 -0.70
C SER A 22 11.38 -8.27 -1.80
N TYR A 23 10.11 -8.65 -1.92
CA TYR A 23 9.19 -8.04 -2.88
C TYR A 23 9.13 -6.50 -2.70
N THR A 24 9.03 -6.04 -1.45
CA THR A 24 9.04 -4.61 -1.12
C THR A 24 10.31 -3.91 -1.59
N LYS A 25 11.48 -4.54 -1.45
CA LYS A 25 12.73 -3.97 -1.97
C LYS A 25 12.71 -3.84 -3.49
N THR A 26 12.17 -4.84 -4.20
CA THR A 26 12.00 -4.78 -5.66
C THR A 26 11.10 -3.62 -6.07
N LEU A 27 10.00 -3.38 -5.34
CA LEU A 27 9.13 -2.21 -5.59
C LEU A 27 9.92 -0.91 -5.50
N PHE A 28 10.65 -0.69 -4.40
CA PHE A 28 11.47 0.51 -4.23
C PHE A 28 12.58 0.64 -5.27
N ASN A 29 13.26 -0.46 -5.63
CA ASN A 29 14.29 -0.46 -6.66
C ASN A 29 13.75 -0.09 -8.05
N ARG A 30 12.47 -0.39 -8.33
CA ARG A 30 11.79 -0.03 -9.59
C ARG A 30 11.19 1.39 -9.56
N GLY A 31 11.19 2.04 -8.41
CA GLY A 31 10.81 3.44 -8.23
C GLY A 31 9.31 3.72 -8.25
N THR A 32 8.97 4.97 -7.94
CA THR A 32 7.60 5.47 -7.79
C THR A 32 6.68 5.18 -8.99
N PRO A 33 7.11 5.27 -10.27
CA PRO A 33 6.23 4.95 -11.39
C PRO A 33 5.71 3.51 -11.35
N TYR A 34 6.55 2.54 -10.99
CA TYR A 34 6.14 1.14 -10.89
C TYR A 34 5.26 0.88 -9.67
N ILE A 35 5.54 1.55 -8.55
CA ILE A 35 4.70 1.46 -7.34
C ILE A 35 3.30 2.02 -7.62
N ALA A 36 3.20 3.18 -8.27
CA ALA A 36 1.94 3.78 -8.65
C ALA A 36 1.15 2.92 -9.65
N GLN A 37 1.85 2.26 -10.59
CA GLN A 37 1.23 1.27 -11.48
C GLN A 37 0.57 0.15 -10.68
N LYS A 38 1.25 -0.42 -9.68
CA LYS A 38 0.69 -1.46 -8.81
C LYS A 38 -0.55 -0.98 -8.06
N VAL A 39 -0.53 0.22 -7.48
CA VAL A 39 -1.72 0.81 -6.84
C VAL A 39 -2.90 0.88 -7.81
N GLY A 40 -2.67 1.30 -9.06
CA GLY A 40 -3.71 1.33 -10.08
C GLY A 40 -4.26 -0.05 -10.46
N GLU A 41 -3.39 -1.05 -10.56
CA GLU A 41 -3.75 -2.44 -10.84
C GLU A 41 -4.67 -3.00 -9.75
N GLU A 42 -4.25 -2.93 -8.48
CA GLU A 42 -5.05 -3.45 -7.36
C GLU A 42 -6.39 -2.72 -7.21
N ALA A 43 -6.43 -1.42 -7.50
CA ALA A 43 -7.66 -0.65 -7.48
C ALA A 43 -8.66 -1.12 -8.54
N VAL A 44 -8.18 -1.44 -9.75
CA VAL A 44 -9.03 -2.00 -10.82
C VAL A 44 -9.50 -3.40 -10.46
N GLU A 45 -8.62 -4.23 -9.91
CA GLU A 45 -8.97 -5.59 -9.48
C GLU A 45 -10.02 -5.59 -8.36
N LEU A 46 -9.87 -4.68 -7.39
CA LEU A 46 -10.86 -4.47 -6.33
C LEU A 46 -12.23 -4.07 -6.90
N VAL A 47 -12.27 -3.15 -7.86
CA VAL A 47 -13.52 -2.75 -8.54
C VAL A 47 -14.15 -3.94 -9.25
N ILE A 48 -13.36 -4.74 -9.97
CA ILE A 48 -13.86 -5.94 -10.66
C ILE A 48 -14.43 -6.95 -9.65
N ALA A 49 -13.71 -7.23 -8.57
CA ALA A 49 -14.16 -8.14 -7.51
C ALA A 49 -15.48 -7.66 -6.89
N ALA A 50 -15.62 -6.35 -6.67
CA ALA A 50 -16.84 -5.74 -6.17
C ALA A 50 -18.03 -5.91 -7.12
N VAL A 51 -17.83 -5.66 -8.42
CA VAL A 51 -18.86 -5.85 -9.46
C VAL A 51 -19.29 -7.32 -9.55
N GLN A 52 -18.37 -8.26 -9.35
CA GLN A 52 -18.64 -9.70 -9.35
C GLN A 52 -19.32 -10.20 -8.06
N GLY A 53 -19.39 -9.37 -7.01
CA GLY A 53 -19.92 -9.78 -5.71
C GLY A 53 -19.03 -10.79 -4.98
N ASP A 54 -17.77 -10.94 -5.39
CA ASP A 54 -16.82 -11.88 -4.80
C ASP A 54 -16.20 -11.29 -3.53
N LYS A 55 -16.82 -11.58 -2.39
CA LYS A 55 -16.39 -11.07 -1.08
C LYS A 55 -14.97 -11.49 -0.71
N ALA A 56 -14.54 -12.68 -1.10
CA ALA A 56 -13.21 -13.17 -0.77
C ALA A 56 -12.16 -12.38 -1.54
N ARG A 57 -12.38 -12.18 -2.85
CA ARG A 57 -11.52 -11.33 -3.66
C ARG A 57 -11.56 -9.87 -3.23
N ILE A 58 -12.72 -9.30 -2.88
CA ILE A 58 -12.80 -7.93 -2.36
C ILE A 58 -11.82 -7.73 -1.20
N VAL A 59 -11.81 -8.65 -0.22
CA VAL A 59 -10.89 -8.53 0.93
C VAL A 59 -9.43 -8.68 0.49
N SER A 60 -9.15 -9.61 -0.43
CA SER A 60 -7.80 -9.82 -0.96
C SER A 60 -7.26 -8.59 -1.69
N GLU A 61 -7.98 -8.10 -2.71
CA GLU A 61 -7.52 -6.97 -3.52
C GLU A 61 -7.50 -5.66 -2.70
N ALA A 62 -8.39 -5.51 -1.72
CA ALA A 62 -8.34 -4.36 -0.81
C ALA A 62 -7.11 -4.41 0.11
N ALA A 63 -6.68 -5.60 0.53
CA ALA A 63 -5.45 -5.76 1.30
C ALA A 63 -4.21 -5.45 0.45
N ASP A 64 -4.18 -5.91 -0.80
CA ASP A 64 -3.08 -5.62 -1.74
C ASP A 64 -3.04 -4.13 -2.10
N LEU A 65 -4.19 -3.51 -2.35
CA LEU A 65 -4.31 -2.06 -2.54
C LEU A 65 -3.79 -1.29 -1.33
N MET A 66 -4.17 -1.68 -0.11
CA MET A 66 -3.70 -1.05 1.12
C MET A 66 -2.18 -1.20 1.27
N TYR A 67 -1.64 -2.39 1.03
CA TYR A 67 -0.20 -2.63 1.08
C TYR A 67 0.55 -1.75 0.07
N HIS A 68 0.10 -1.71 -1.19
CA HIS A 68 0.71 -0.89 -2.22
C HIS A 68 0.57 0.62 -1.97
N LEU A 69 -0.54 1.05 -1.36
CA LEU A 69 -0.72 2.42 -0.90
C LEU A 69 0.31 2.79 0.18
N LEU A 70 0.54 1.94 1.19
CA LEU A 70 1.56 2.17 2.21
C LEU A 70 2.97 2.27 1.62
N VAL A 71 3.29 1.42 0.63
CA VAL A 71 4.57 1.50 -0.10
C VAL A 71 4.68 2.80 -0.89
N LEU A 72 3.59 3.26 -1.52
CA LEU A 72 3.55 4.52 -2.25
C LEU A 72 3.74 5.73 -1.32
N LEU A 73 3.10 5.74 -0.15
CA LEU A 73 3.29 6.78 0.86
C LEU A 73 4.75 6.86 1.28
N GLU A 74 5.34 5.74 1.69
CA GLU A 74 6.75 5.69 2.11
C GLU A 74 7.71 6.07 0.96
N ALA A 75 7.41 5.71 -0.29
CA ALA A 75 8.21 6.12 -1.45
C ALA A 75 8.21 7.64 -1.70
N ASN A 76 7.20 8.35 -1.18
CA ASN A 76 7.06 9.82 -1.25
C ASN A 76 7.32 10.49 0.10
N ASP A 77 7.96 9.78 1.05
CA ASP A 77 8.30 10.29 2.38
C ASP A 77 7.06 10.73 3.20
N LEU A 78 5.94 10.05 2.97
CA LEU A 78 4.68 10.21 3.72
C LEU A 78 4.42 8.98 4.59
N SER A 79 3.62 9.18 5.64
CA SER A 79 3.26 8.15 6.62
C SER A 79 1.76 7.83 6.62
N LEU A 80 1.41 6.71 7.24
CA LEU A 80 0.02 6.36 7.54
C LEU A 80 -0.65 7.43 8.44
N ALA A 81 0.13 8.11 9.29
CA ALA A 81 -0.36 9.19 10.14
C ALA A 81 -0.78 10.42 9.31
N ASP A 82 -0.04 10.77 8.26
CA ASP A 82 -0.39 11.86 7.35
C ASP A 82 -1.73 11.58 6.65
N LEU A 83 -1.91 10.36 6.13
CA LEU A 83 -3.17 9.91 5.53
C LEU A 83 -4.32 9.95 6.56
N ALA A 84 -4.09 9.44 7.77
CA ALA A 84 -5.11 9.43 8.81
C ALA A 84 -5.52 10.84 9.24
N SER A 85 -4.58 11.78 9.30
CA SER A 85 -4.85 13.19 9.60
C SER A 85 -5.74 13.84 8.54
N GLU A 86 -5.46 13.59 7.26
CA GLU A 86 -6.30 14.07 6.15
C GLU A 86 -7.72 13.49 6.21
N LEU A 87 -7.85 12.19 6.51
CA LEU A 87 -9.16 11.56 6.67
C LEU A 87 -9.94 12.15 7.85
N ALA A 88 -9.28 12.40 8.97
CA ALA A 88 -9.89 13.03 10.14
C ALA A 88 -10.35 14.46 9.84
N ALA A 89 -9.59 15.23 9.07
CA ALA A 89 -9.94 16.58 8.67
C ALA A 89 -11.23 16.64 7.83
N ARG A 90 -11.50 15.62 7.00
CA ARG A 90 -12.72 15.53 6.16
C ARG A 90 -13.98 15.09 6.90
N HIS A 91 -13.84 14.55 8.11
CA HIS A 91 -14.96 14.07 8.93
C HIS A 91 -15.54 15.19 9.83
N ASN A 92 -14.88 16.35 9.90
CA ASN A 92 -15.33 17.50 10.69
C ASN A 92 -16.21 18.46 9.88
#